data_AF-A0A6C0JLM0-F1
#
_entry.id   AF-A0A6C0JLM0-F1
#
_cell.length_a   1.000
_cell.length_b   1.000
_cell.length_c   1.000
_cell.angle_alpha   90.00
_cell.angle_beta   90.00
_cell.angle_gamma   90.00
#
_symmetry.space_group_name_H-M   'P 1'
#
loop_
_entity.id
_entity.type
_entity.pdbx_description
1 polymer ?
#
loop_
_entity_poly.entity_id
_entity_poly.type
_entity_poly.pdbx_seq_one_letter_code
_entity_poly.pdbx_strand_id
1 'polypeptide(L)'
;MGGGLFGTPLYLNPKCLVFSAFVLSVYWLPHPKAYTHKIVAAFLLATLAYVLLAWYDYIYSCTDQLGPTLLGWLSMPFKPASYKAEFNRLPVTYKKIVRTFDVAILLVLVVLVFIPYVSA
;
A
#
# COMPACT_ATOMS: atom_id res chain seq x y z
N MET A 1 -5.18 -9.91 11.41
CA MET A 1 -4.04 -10.85 11.44
C MET A 1 -3.05 -10.57 10.32
N GLY A 2 -2.12 -9.63 10.53
CA GLY A 2 -0.87 -9.61 9.77
C GLY A 2 0.10 -10.53 10.50
N GLY A 3 0.58 -11.60 9.86
CA GLY A 3 1.71 -12.35 10.42
C GLY A 3 2.90 -11.40 10.49
N GLY A 4 3.61 -11.37 11.62
CA GLY A 4 4.89 -10.67 11.72
C GLY A 4 5.79 -11.12 10.56
N LEU A 5 6.33 -10.16 9.82
CA LEU A 5 7.17 -10.36 8.65
C LEU A 5 8.38 -11.19 9.07
N PHE A 6 8.44 -12.47 8.71
CA PHE A 6 9.55 -13.37 9.06
C PHE A 6 9.89 -13.41 10.56
N GLY A 7 8.89 -13.34 11.45
CA GLY A 7 9.10 -13.35 12.91
C GLY A 7 9.57 -12.02 13.51
N THR A 8 9.59 -10.94 12.73
CA THR A 8 9.90 -9.58 13.19
C THR A 8 8.65 -8.88 13.74
N PRO A 9 8.79 -7.80 14.56
CA PRO A 9 7.66 -7.00 15.03
C PRO A 9 7.00 -6.14 13.93
N LEU A 10 7.43 -6.29 12.67
CA LEU A 10 6.84 -5.61 11.52
C LEU A 10 5.71 -6.46 10.95
N TYR A 11 4.58 -5.85 10.65
CA TYR A 11 3.41 -6.53 10.11
C TYR A 11 3.36 -6.37 8.59
N LEU A 12 3.21 -7.47 7.86
CA LEU A 12 2.83 -7.40 6.44
C LEU A 12 1.31 -7.49 6.35
N ASN A 13 0.70 -6.66 5.50
CA ASN A 13 -0.71 -6.76 5.19
C ASN A 13 -0.87 -7.47 3.83
N PRO A 14 -0.80 -8.83 3.78
CA PRO A 14 -0.91 -9.57 2.53
C PRO A 14 -2.23 -9.26 1.80
N LYS A 15 -3.26 -8.92 2.56
CA LYS A 15 -4.60 -8.54 2.10
C LYS A 15 -4.55 -7.35 1.14
N CYS A 16 -3.92 -6.25 1.59
CA CYS A 16 -3.75 -5.05 0.77
C CYS A 16 -2.79 -5.26 -0.38
N LEU A 17 -1.76 -6.10 -0.23
CA LEU A 17 -0.84 -6.41 -1.34
C LEU A 17 -1.55 -7.16 -2.47
N VAL A 18 -2.37 -8.16 -2.13
CA VAL A 18 -3.16 -8.92 -3.11
C VAL A 18 -4.16 -8.00 -3.82
N PHE A 19 -4.86 -7.15 -3.07
CA PHE A 19 -5.80 -6.18 -3.66
C PHE A 19 -5.09 -5.15 -4.56
N SER A 20 -3.97 -4.60 -4.11
CA SER A 20 -3.20 -3.62 -4.90
C SER A 20 -2.62 -4.27 -6.16
N ALA A 21 -2.16 -5.52 -6.08
CA ALA A 21 -1.71 -6.29 -7.24
C ALA A 21 -2.85 -6.56 -8.24
N PHE A 22 -4.06 -6.85 -7.76
CA PHE A 22 -5.24 -6.96 -8.61
C PHE A 22 -5.57 -5.64 -9.31
N VAL A 23 -5.55 -4.51 -8.60
CA VAL A 23 -5.80 -3.20 -9.22
C VAL A 23 -4.73 -2.88 -10.28
N LEU A 24 -3.46 -3.15 -9.98
CA LEU A 24 -2.35 -2.97 -10.93
C LEU A 24 -2.48 -3.86 -12.17
N SER A 25 -2.89 -5.13 -12.01
CA SER A 25 -3.05 -6.03 -13.14
C SER A 25 -4.16 -5.56 -14.08
N VAL A 26 -5.27 -5.05 -13.53
CA VAL A 26 -6.34 -4.47 -14.35
C VAL A 26 -5.91 -3.16 -14.99
N TYR A 27 -5.14 -2.31 -14.29
CA TYR A 27 -4.59 -1.09 -14.86
C TYR A 27 -3.68 -1.35 -16.07
N TRP A 28 -2.97 -2.48 -16.12
CA TRP A 28 -2.08 -2.81 -17.25
C TRP A 28 -2.80 -3.49 -18.43
N LEU A 29 -4.10 -3.74 -18.35
CA LEU A 29 -4.86 -4.30 -19.47
C LEU A 29 -4.98 -3.30 -20.64
N PRO A 30 -5.16 -3.78 -21.88
CA PRO A 30 -5.35 -2.90 -23.03
C PRO A 30 -6.56 -2.00 -22.83
N HIS A 31 -6.34 -0.68 -22.98
CA HIS A 31 -7.39 0.31 -22.73
C HIS A 31 -8.30 0.48 -23.96
N PRO A 32 -9.62 0.60 -23.77
CA PRO A 32 -10.54 0.85 -24.87
C PRO A 32 -10.29 2.23 -25.51
N LYS A 33 -10.34 2.30 -26.85
CA LYS A 33 -10.09 3.55 -27.59
C LYS A 33 -11.22 4.57 -27.41
N ALA A 34 -12.47 4.10 -27.39
CA ALA A 34 -13.64 4.97 -27.26
C ALA A 34 -13.80 5.52 -25.83
N TYR A 35 -14.06 6.82 -25.71
CA TYR A 35 -14.17 7.51 -24.42
C TYR A 35 -15.29 6.94 -23.54
N THR A 36 -16.45 6.61 -24.11
CA THR A 36 -17.58 6.02 -23.38
C THR A 36 -17.19 4.70 -22.70
N HIS A 37 -16.44 3.84 -23.38
CA HIS A 37 -15.97 2.58 -22.82
C HIS A 37 -14.90 2.78 -21.72
N LYS A 38 -14.09 3.85 -21.79
CA LYS A 38 -13.16 4.21 -20.71
C LYS A 38 -13.91 4.57 -19.43
N ILE A 39 -14.98 5.38 -19.54
CA ILE A 39 -15.81 5.76 -18.40
C ILE A 39 -16.46 4.53 -17.77
N VAL A 40 -17.07 3.67 -18.58
CA VAL A 40 -17.73 2.44 -18.09
C VAL A 40 -16.73 1.52 -17.42
N ALA A 41 -15.56 1.29 -18.02
CA ALA A 41 -14.50 0.47 -17.43
C ALA A 41 -14.01 1.04 -16.09
N ALA A 42 -13.78 2.35 -16.01
CA ALA A 42 -13.37 3.02 -14.76
C ALA A 42 -14.44 2.90 -13.66
N PHE A 43 -15.72 3.10 -14.02
CA PHE A 43 -16.83 2.95 -13.09
C PHE A 43 -16.96 1.52 -12.56
N LEU A 44 -16.90 0.52 -13.45
CA LEU A 44 -16.95 -0.89 -13.06
C LEU A 44 -15.76 -1.28 -12.18
N LEU A 45 -14.54 -0.85 -12.54
CA LEU A 45 -13.34 -1.06 -11.71
C LEU A 45 -13.54 -0.47 -10.31
N ALA A 46 -13.95 0.80 -10.22
CA ALA A 46 -14.12 1.48 -8.94
C ALA A 46 -15.18 0.80 -8.07
N THR A 47 -16.33 0.44 -8.67
CA THR A 47 -17.43 -0.21 -7.95
C THR A 47 -17.06 -1.62 -7.51
N LEU A 48 -16.41 -2.40 -8.39
CA LEU A 48 -15.91 -3.73 -8.07
C LEU A 48 -14.86 -3.68 -6.96
N ALA A 49 -13.90 -2.75 -7.06
CA ALA A 49 -12.87 -2.55 -6.06
C ALA A 49 -13.47 -2.22 -4.69
N TYR A 50 -14.48 -1.34 -4.64
CA TYR A 50 -15.20 -1.00 -3.42
C TYR A 50 -15.93 -2.20 -2.81
N VAL A 51 -16.71 -2.94 -3.62
CA VAL A 51 -17.46 -4.11 -3.16
C VAL A 51 -16.51 -5.21 -2.67
N LEU A 52 -15.42 -5.48 -3.39
CA LEU A 52 -14.43 -6.47 -3.00
C LEU A 52 -13.75 -6.09 -1.68
N LEU A 53 -13.40 -4.81 -1.49
CA LEU A 53 -12.82 -4.34 -0.23
C LEU A 53 -13.79 -4.54 0.95
N ALA A 54 -15.07 -4.21 0.77
CA ALA A 54 -16.10 -4.40 1.79
C ALA A 54 -16.39 -5.87 2.12
N TRP A 55 -16.50 -6.74 1.11
CA TRP A 55 -16.65 -8.19 1.29
C TRP A 55 -15.45 -8.78 2.02
N TYR A 56 -14.27 -8.30 1.68
CA TYR A 56 -13.03 -8.73 2.30
C TYR A 56 -12.97 -8.34 3.78
N ASP A 57 -13.36 -7.11 4.13
CA ASP A 57 -13.43 -6.65 5.54
C ASP A 57 -14.45 -7.46 6.36
N TYR A 58 -15.57 -7.84 5.75
CA TYR A 58 -16.58 -8.70 6.37
C TYR A 58 -16.06 -10.12 6.63
N ILE A 59 -15.52 -10.80 5.61
CA ILE A 59 -15.06 -12.20 5.71
C ILE A 59 -13.97 -12.34 6.78
N TYR A 60 -13.05 -11.40 6.84
CA TYR A 60 -11.89 -11.49 7.73
C TYR A 60 -12.07 -10.79 9.07
N SER A 61 -13.27 -10.29 9.38
CA SER A 61 -13.61 -9.61 10.64
C SER A 61 -12.48 -8.68 11.06
N CYS A 62 -12.22 -7.65 10.25
CA CYS A 62 -11.13 -6.68 10.45
C CYS A 62 -11.33 -5.79 11.72
N THR A 63 -11.47 -6.41 12.90
CA THR A 63 -11.38 -5.79 14.23
C THR A 63 -9.93 -5.52 14.64
N ASP A 64 -8.96 -6.18 13.99
CA ASP A 64 -7.54 -5.98 14.25
C ASP A 64 -7.05 -4.67 13.63
N GLN A 65 -6.44 -3.81 14.46
CA GLN A 65 -5.80 -2.59 14.00
C GLN A 65 -4.49 -2.89 13.26
N LEU A 66 -4.16 -2.05 12.27
CA LEU A 66 -2.89 -2.15 11.55
C LEU A 66 -1.71 -1.93 12.50
N GLY A 67 -0.81 -2.91 12.58
CA GLY A 67 0.47 -2.79 13.27
C GLY A 67 1.55 -2.14 12.41
N PRO A 68 2.74 -1.85 12.97
CA PRO A 68 3.80 -1.14 12.26
C PRO A 68 4.31 -1.89 11.02
N THR A 69 4.46 -1.18 9.90
CA THR A 69 4.84 -1.74 8.58
C THR A 69 6.18 -1.19 8.07
N LEU A 70 6.75 -1.81 7.02
CA LEU A 70 7.99 -1.33 6.38
C LEU A 70 7.90 0.09 5.83
N LEU A 71 6.76 0.50 5.27
CA LEU A 71 6.49 1.88 4.82
C LEU A 71 5.93 2.80 5.94
N GLY A 72 6.29 2.47 7.17
CA GLY A 72 5.67 3.03 8.37
C GLY A 72 6.03 4.49 8.65
N TRP A 73 7.23 4.92 8.28
CA TRP A 73 7.73 6.28 8.55
C TRP A 73 7.19 7.26 7.49
N LEU A 74 7.17 6.86 6.22
CA LEU A 74 6.64 7.68 5.11
C LEU A 74 5.14 7.95 5.26
N SER A 75 4.36 6.94 5.64
CA SER A 75 2.89 7.04 5.79
C SER A 75 2.43 7.47 7.18
N MET A 76 3.36 7.77 8.10
CA MET A 76 3.08 8.06 9.51
C MET A 76 2.10 9.22 9.76
N PRO A 77 2.09 10.32 8.98
CA PRO A 77 1.14 11.42 9.17
C PRO A 77 -0.31 11.01 8.93
N PHE A 78 -0.55 10.05 8.03
CA PHE A 78 -1.87 9.62 7.60
C PHE A 78 -2.47 8.51 8.48
N LYS A 79 -1.71 8.04 9.48
CA LYS A 79 -2.09 6.90 10.34
C LYS A 79 -2.64 7.36 11.70
N PRO A 80 -3.59 6.62 12.29
CA PRO A 80 -4.22 6.96 13.57
C PRO A 80 -3.25 6.89 14.77
N ALA A 81 -3.66 7.46 15.90
CA ALA A 81 -2.83 7.54 17.10
C ALA A 81 -2.42 6.17 17.68
N SER A 82 -3.28 5.16 17.57
CA SER A 82 -2.97 3.80 18.05
C SER A 82 -1.78 3.20 17.31
N TYR A 83 -1.72 3.34 15.99
CA TYR A 83 -0.58 2.93 15.16
C TYR A 83 0.71 3.65 15.60
N LYS A 84 0.64 4.96 15.87
CA LYS A 84 1.81 5.75 16.30
C LYS A 84 2.36 5.25 17.63
N ALA A 85 1.50 4.85 18.56
CA ALA A 85 1.92 4.27 19.83
C ALA A 85 2.66 2.94 19.64
N GLU A 86 2.15 2.05 18.78
CA GLU A 86 2.83 0.78 18.47
C GLU A 86 4.16 0.99 17.73
N PHE A 87 4.20 1.91 16.77
CA PHE A 87 5.44 2.26 16.08
C PHE A 87 6.49 2.81 17.04
N ASN A 88 6.08 3.62 18.02
CA ASN A 88 6.99 4.15 19.03
C ASN A 88 7.51 3.09 20.01
N ARG A 89 6.80 1.97 20.19
CA ARG A 89 7.24 0.82 20.99
C ARG A 89 8.25 -0.08 20.28
N LEU A 90 8.45 0.09 18.96
CA LEU A 90 9.44 -0.70 18.21
C LEU A 90 10.87 -0.46 18.73
N PRO A 91 11.75 -1.49 18.66
CA PRO A 91 13.16 -1.32 18.95
C PRO A 91 13.81 -0.32 17.99
N VAL A 92 14.80 0.43 18.49
CA VAL A 92 15.49 1.49 17.73
C VAL A 92 16.11 0.96 16.43
N THR A 93 16.58 -0.29 16.42
CA THR A 93 17.12 -0.97 15.24
C THR A 93 16.09 -1.05 14.11
N TYR A 94 14.86 -1.45 14.41
CA TYR A 94 13.79 -1.57 13.41
C TYR A 94 13.32 -0.20 12.92
N LYS A 95 13.26 0.80 13.81
CA LYS A 95 12.96 2.18 13.40
C LYS A 95 13.99 2.71 12.40
N LYS A 96 15.28 2.39 12.61
CA LYS A 96 16.35 2.77 11.68
C LYS A 96 16.22 2.05 10.34
N ILE A 97 15.92 0.75 10.36
CA ILE A 97 15.68 -0.04 9.12
C ILE A 97 14.51 0.54 8.33
N VAL A 98 13.35 0.76 8.98
CA VAL A 98 12.16 1.34 8.35
C VAL A 98 12.48 2.70 7.74
N ARG A 99 13.17 3.58 8.49
CA ARG A 99 13.57 4.90 7.99
C ARG A 99 14.50 4.80 6.77
N THR A 100 15.52 3.95 6.83
CA THR A 100 16.45 3.77 5.71
C THR A 100 15.74 3.25 4.48
N PHE A 101 14.87 2.26 4.66
CA PHE A 101 14.07 1.69 3.58
C PHE A 101 13.14 2.72 2.93
N ASP A 102 12.43 3.50 3.74
CA ASP A 102 11.51 4.54 3.27
C ASP A 102 12.24 5.65 2.50
N VAL A 103 13.40 6.08 3.00
CA VAL A 103 14.24 7.07 2.32
C VAL A 103 14.81 6.53 1.01
N ALA A 104 15.29 5.28 1.00
CA ALA A 104 15.82 4.66 -0.21
C ALA A 104 14.75 4.54 -1.30
N ILE A 105 13.54 4.07 -0.94
CA ILE A 105 12.42 3.99 -1.88
C ILE A 105 12.05 5.39 -2.39
N LEU A 106 11.94 6.38 -1.51
CA LEU A 106 11.59 7.74 -1.92
C LEU A 106 12.63 8.32 -2.88
N LEU A 107 13.92 8.09 -2.63
CA LEU A 107 14.99 8.48 -3.56
C LEU A 107 14.84 7.80 -4.92
N VAL A 108 14.61 6.48 -4.94
CA VAL A 108 14.39 5.73 -6.19
C VAL A 108 13.19 6.27 -6.95
N LEU A 109 12.07 6.53 -6.27
CA LEU A 109 10.87 7.08 -6.90
C LEU A 109 11.11 8.48 -7.48
N VAL A 110 11.78 9.36 -6.74
CA VAL A 110 12.17 10.68 -7.22
C VAL A 110 13.05 10.56 -8.46
N VAL A 111 14.09 9.73 -8.41
CA VAL A 111 14.99 9.51 -9.55
C VAL A 111 14.20 8.99 -10.77
N LEU A 112 13.35 7.97 -10.61
CA LEU A 112 12.53 7.44 -11.70
C LEU A 112 11.58 8.47 -12.32
N VAL A 113 11.02 9.38 -11.51
CA VAL A 113 10.17 10.46 -11.99
C VAL A 113 10.96 11.48 -12.82
N PHE A 114 12.20 11.79 -12.43
CA PHE A 114 13.01 12.82 -13.09
C PHE A 114 13.92 12.31 -14.21
N ILE A 115 14.26 11.01 -14.26
CA ILE A 115 15.02 10.39 -15.35
C ILE A 115 14.54 10.82 -16.75
N PRO A 116 13.24 10.70 -17.11
CA PRO A 116 12.80 11.02 -18.48
C PRO A 116 12.95 12.50 -18.84
N TYR A 117 13.10 13.40 -17.86
CA TYR A 117 13.31 14.83 -18.08
C TYR A 117 14.79 15.22 -18.18
N VAL A 118 15.71 14.30 -17.82
CA VAL A 118 17.17 14.50 -17.90
C VAL A 118 17.77 13.68 -19.04
N SER A 119 17.12 12.59 -19.44
CA SER A 119 17.53 11.73 -20.56
C SER A 119 16.84 12.07 -21.89
N ALA A 120 16.12 13.19 -21.95
CA ALA A 120 15.51 13.77 -23.17
C ALA A 120 16.32 15.00 -23.60
#